data_AF-O29378-F1
#
_entry.id   AF-O29378-F1
#
_cell.length_a   1.000
_cell.length_b   1.000
_cell.length_c   1.000
_cell.angle_alpha   90.00
_cell.angle_beta   90.00
_cell.angle_gamma   90.00
#
_symmetry.space_group_name_H-M   'P 1'
#
loop_
_entity.id
_entity.type
_entity.pdbx_description
1 polymer ?
#
loop_
_entity_poly.entity_id
_entity_poly.type
_entity_poly.pdbx_seq_one_letter_code
_entity_poly.pdbx_strand_id
1 'polypeptide(L)'
;MKYRIVRIELKSDDEVTLYLKSASRKPGVMAKADFSDPVKVIEFGLQMGMDLARRIEELMQFDAFLTVPYDYYSMNELKVGDVVEVEVRLAER
;
A
#
# COMPACT_ATOMS: atom_id res chain seq x y z
N MET A 1 -6.77 13.47 -1.22
CA MET A 1 -6.73 12.00 -1.45
C MET A 1 -6.22 11.31 -0.19
N LYS A 2 -6.82 10.19 0.24
CA LYS A 2 -6.46 9.53 1.51
C LYS A 2 -5.51 8.36 1.30
N TYR A 3 -4.41 8.37 2.02
CA TYR A 3 -3.41 7.31 2.01
C TYR A 3 -3.08 6.86 3.43
N ARG A 4 -2.79 5.58 3.62
CA ARG A 4 -2.24 5.04 4.85
C ARG A 4 -0.72 4.97 4.77
N ILE A 5 -0.03 5.45 5.79
CA ILE A 5 1.41 5.27 5.94
C ILE A 5 1.69 3.79 6.21
N VAL A 6 2.53 3.16 5.40
CA VAL A 6 2.90 1.75 5.55
C VAL A 6 4.37 1.52 5.87
N ARG A 7 5.22 2.52 5.59
CA ARG A 7 6.63 2.53 5.97
C ARG A 7 7.11 3.97 6.10
N ILE A 8 8.03 4.18 7.02
CA ILE A 8 8.72 5.45 7.25
C ILE A 8 10.21 5.16 7.18
N GLU A 9 10.95 6.01 6.48
CA GLU A 9 12.40 5.87 6.30
C GLU A 9 13.07 7.22 6.53
N LEU A 10 14.02 7.25 7.47
CA LEU A 10 14.88 8.40 7.70
C LEU A 10 15.94 8.43 6.59
N LYS A 11 15.94 9.47 5.76
CA LYS A 11 16.83 9.56 4.59
C LYS A 11 18.09 10.36 4.90
N SER A 12 17.94 11.41 5.70
CA SER A 12 18.98 12.23 6.31
C SER A 12 18.51 12.69 7.68
N ASP A 13 19.34 13.44 8.40
CA ASP A 13 18.95 14.03 9.70
C ASP A 13 17.75 15.00 9.57
N ASP A 14 17.53 15.56 8.37
CA ASP A 14 16.51 16.59 8.13
C ASP A 14 15.30 16.10 7.33
N GLU A 15 15.35 14.90 6.73
CA GLU A 15 14.30 14.42 5.82
C GLU A 15 13.81 13.00 6.14
N VAL A 16 12.48 12.84 6.10
CA VAL A 16 11.78 11.58 6.28
C VAL A 16 10.98 11.26 5.03
N THR A 17 11.10 10.02 4.54
CA THR A 17 10.27 9.52 3.44
C THR A 17 9.13 8.66 3.99
N LEU A 18 7.90 9.05 3.66
CA LEU A 18 6.68 8.33 3.97
C LEU A 18 6.27 7.52 2.76
N TYR A 19 6.14 6.20 2.92
CA TYR A 19 5.59 5.31 1.90
C TYR A 19 4.12 5.05 2.17
N LEU A 20 3.32 5.18 1.12
CA LEU A 20 1.87 5.35 1.21
C LEU A 20 1.14 4.27 0.41
N LYS A 21 0.05 3.76 0.99
CA LYS A 21 -0.94 2.90 0.32
C LYS A 21 -2.28 3.63 0.24
N SER A 22 -2.96 3.54 -0.89
CA SER A 22 -4.28 4.14 -1.08
C SER A 22 -5.28 3.53 -0.08
N ALA A 23 -5.95 4.38 0.69
CA ALA A 23 -6.91 3.92 1.69
C ALA A 23 -8.21 3.36 1.06
N SER A 24 -8.43 3.60 -0.24
CA SER A 24 -9.64 3.23 -0.97
C SER A 24 -9.52 1.94 -1.78
N ARG A 25 -8.34 1.29 -1.83
CA ARG A 25 -8.15 0.06 -2.60
C ARG A 25 -8.86 -1.11 -1.91
N LYS A 26 -10.07 -1.44 -2.38
CA LYS A 26 -10.78 -2.65 -1.95
C LYS A 26 -9.91 -3.88 -2.30
N PRO A 27 -9.66 -4.81 -1.37
CA PRO A 27 -8.97 -6.05 -1.71
C PRO A 27 -9.77 -6.77 -2.80
N GLY A 28 -9.11 -7.08 -3.91
CA GLY A 28 -9.75 -7.67 -5.08
C GLY A 28 -10.58 -8.90 -4.72
N VAL A 29 -11.74 -9.04 -5.34
CA VAL A 29 -12.66 -10.16 -5.18
C VAL A 29 -11.90 -11.46 -5.45
N MET A 30 -11.77 -12.34 -4.46
CA MET A 30 -11.22 -13.67 -4.69
C MET A 30 -12.23 -14.48 -5.51
N ALA A 31 -11.74 -15.13 -6.56
CA ALA A 31 -12.54 -16.11 -7.29
C ALA A 31 -13.01 -17.20 -6.30
N LYS A 32 -14.31 -17.50 -6.28
CA LYS A 32 -14.82 -18.67 -5.56
C LYS A 32 -14.63 -19.89 -6.47
N ALA A 33 -13.83 -20.87 -6.06
CA ALA A 33 -13.78 -22.15 -6.75
C ALA A 33 -14.90 -23.08 -6.30
N ASP A 34 -15.33 -23.90 -7.24
CA ASP A 34 -16.25 -25.02 -7.03
C ASP A 34 -15.43 -26.24 -6.58
N PHE A 35 -15.63 -26.66 -5.32
CA PHE A 35 -14.83 -27.70 -4.66
C PHE A 35 -15.27 -29.13 -4.99
N SER A 36 -16.24 -29.32 -5.88
CA SER A 36 -16.76 -30.65 -6.22
C SER A 36 -15.82 -31.46 -7.13
N ASP A 37 -14.83 -30.82 -7.75
CA ASP A 37 -13.94 -31.44 -8.72
C ASP A 37 -12.47 -31.29 -8.28
N PRO A 38 -11.78 -32.38 -7.91
CA PRO A 38 -10.42 -32.32 -7.39
C PRO A 38 -9.41 -31.69 -8.36
N VAL A 39 -9.64 -31.76 -9.68
CA VAL A 39 -8.81 -31.07 -10.68
C VAL A 39 -8.95 -29.55 -10.54
N LYS A 40 -10.19 -29.06 -10.36
CA LYS A 40 -10.47 -27.63 -10.15
C LYS A 40 -9.94 -27.12 -8.82
N VAL A 41 -9.85 -27.98 -7.79
CA VAL A 41 -9.21 -27.63 -6.50
C VAL A 41 -7.70 -27.45 -6.68
N ILE A 42 -7.05 -28.28 -7.48
CA ILE A 42 -5.60 -28.15 -7.76
C ILE A 42 -5.33 -26.90 -8.60
N GLU A 43 -6.12 -26.66 -9.66
CA GLU A 43 -6.03 -25.43 -10.45
C GLU A 43 -6.31 -24.19 -9.58
N PHE A 44 -7.32 -24.24 -8.71
CA PHE A 44 -7.58 -23.17 -7.77
C PHE A 44 -6.42 -22.95 -6.82
N GLY A 45 -5.77 -24.01 -6.31
CA GLY A 45 -4.59 -23.91 -5.46
C GLY A 45 -3.40 -23.27 -6.18
N LEU A 46 -3.15 -23.64 -7.43
CA LEU A 46 -2.11 -23.04 -8.29
C LEU A 46 -2.42 -21.57 -8.60
N GLN A 47 -3.66 -21.30 -9.00
CA GLN A 47 -4.12 -19.97 -9.36
C GLN A 47 -4.13 -19.06 -8.13
N MET A 48 -4.59 -19.55 -6.98
CA MET A 48 -4.47 -18.88 -5.69
C MET A 48 -3.02 -18.64 -5.29
N GLY A 49 -2.11 -19.60 -5.50
CA GLY A 49 -0.69 -19.40 -5.23
C GLY A 49 -0.10 -18.24 -6.03
N MET A 50 -0.42 -18.16 -7.32
CA MET A 50 -0.02 -17.05 -8.17
C MET A 50 -0.72 -15.74 -7.79
N ASP A 51 -2.03 -15.78 -7.48
CA ASP A 51 -2.79 -14.59 -7.07
C ASP A 51 -2.32 -14.07 -5.70
N LEU A 52 -1.95 -14.96 -4.78
CA LEU A 52 -1.41 -14.62 -3.49
C LEU A 52 -0.01 -14.03 -3.63
N ALA A 53 0.85 -14.62 -4.45
CA ALA A 53 2.17 -14.07 -4.77
C ALA A 53 2.05 -12.67 -5.40
N ARG A 54 1.14 -12.50 -6.36
CA ARG A 54 0.86 -11.21 -7.01
C ARG A 54 0.29 -10.20 -6.02
N ARG A 55 -0.62 -10.60 -5.13
CA ARG A 55 -1.15 -9.73 -4.06
C ARG A 55 -0.07 -9.36 -3.04
N ILE A 56 0.86 -10.26 -2.72
CA ILE A 56 2.01 -9.97 -1.86
C ILE A 56 2.94 -8.96 -2.55
N GLU A 57 3.24 -9.17 -3.83
CA GLU A 57 4.06 -8.27 -4.63
C GLU A 57 3.39 -6.89 -4.79
N GLU A 58 2.08 -6.86 -5.06
CA GLU A 58 1.28 -5.64 -5.06
C GLU A 58 1.23 -5.00 -3.67
N LEU A 59 1.10 -5.75 -2.57
CA LEU A 59 1.17 -5.24 -1.19
C LEU A 59 2.51 -4.60 -0.88
N MET A 60 3.60 -5.16 -1.44
CA MET A 60 4.94 -4.60 -1.33
C MET A 60 5.15 -3.35 -2.18
N GLN A 61 4.45 -3.21 -3.32
CA GLN A 61 4.49 -2.00 -4.13
C GLN A 61 3.67 -0.88 -3.49
N PHE A 62 4.36 0.16 -3.03
CA PHE A 62 3.74 1.38 -2.49
C PHE A 62 2.96 2.12 -3.58
N ASP A 63 1.79 2.67 -3.26
CA ASP A 63 1.00 3.43 -4.24
C ASP A 63 1.53 4.86 -4.44
N ALA A 64 2.24 5.40 -3.43
CA ALA A 64 2.93 6.68 -3.49
C ALA A 64 4.05 6.75 -2.43
N PHE A 65 4.92 7.75 -2.56
CA PHE A 65 5.83 8.18 -1.50
C PHE A 65 5.89 9.70 -1.43
N LEU A 66 6.15 10.25 -0.24
CA LEU A 66 6.30 11.68 -0.01
C LEU A 66 7.51 11.90 0.91
N THR A 67 8.40 12.81 0.54
CA THR A 67 9.48 13.25 1.43
C THR A 67 9.06 14.52 2.14
N VAL A 68 9.19 14.55 3.46
CA VAL A 68 8.84 15.67 4.33
C VAL A 68 10.00 16.03 5.26
N PRO A 69 10.09 17.28 5.72
CA PRO A 69 11.04 17.64 6.77
C PRO A 69 10.84 16.82 8.03
N TYR A 70 11.94 16.46 8.70
CA TYR A 70 11.91 15.71 9.95
C TYR A 70 11.07 16.40 11.03
N ASP A 71 11.18 17.73 11.11
CA ASP A 71 10.38 18.54 12.04
C ASP A 71 8.88 18.36 11.81
N TYR A 72 8.42 18.32 10.56
CA TYR A 72 7.01 18.10 10.25
C TYR A 72 6.57 16.70 10.68
N TYR A 73 7.38 15.68 10.38
CA TYR A 73 7.13 14.31 10.82
C TYR A 73 7.03 14.22 12.35
N SER A 74 7.98 14.83 13.06
CA SER A 74 8.08 14.79 14.52
C SER A 74 6.96 15.58 15.20
N MET A 75 6.66 16.79 14.72
CA MET A 75 5.61 17.65 15.30
C MET A 75 4.21 17.04 15.16
N ASN A 76 3.96 16.31 14.07
CA ASN A 76 2.68 15.63 13.85
C ASN A 76 2.64 14.20 14.39
N GLU A 77 3.72 13.73 15.03
CA GLU A 77 3.89 12.36 15.55
C GLU A 77 3.47 11.26 14.55
N LEU A 78 3.80 11.41 13.26
CA LEU A 78 3.33 10.50 12.23
C LEU A 78 3.82 9.07 12.47
N LYS A 79 2.93 8.07 12.34
CA LYS A 79 3.23 6.66 12.57
C LYS A 79 2.75 5.77 11.42
N VAL A 80 3.36 4.60 11.29
CA VAL A 80 2.86 3.56 10.39
C VAL A 80 1.44 3.16 10.82
N GLY A 81 0.51 3.15 9.87
CA GLY A 81 -0.92 2.91 10.11
C GLY A 81 -1.79 4.17 10.03
N ASP A 82 -1.20 5.35 10.23
CA ASP A 82 -1.92 6.63 10.15
C ASP A 82 -2.41 6.90 8.74
N VAL A 83 -3.56 7.58 8.66
CA VAL A 83 -4.14 8.00 7.39
C VAL A 83 -3.87 9.48 7.18
N VAL A 84 -3.14 9.80 6.12
CA VAL A 84 -2.84 11.16 5.71
C VAL A 84 -3.69 11.56 4.51
N GLU A 85 -4.06 12.84 4.46
CA GLU A 85 -4.72 13.44 3.32
C GLU A 85 -3.71 14.23 2.48
N VAL A 86 -3.54 13.82 1.23
CA VAL A 86 -2.65 14.44 0.26
C VAL A 86 -3.49 15.23 -0.74
N GLU A 87 -3.29 16.55 -0.79
CA GLU A 87 -3.83 17.43 -1.82
C GLU A 87 -2.78 17.69 -2.90
N VAL A 88 -3.19 17.58 -4.17
CA VAL A 88 -2.34 17.96 -5.31
C VAL A 88 -2.85 19.29 -5.83
N ARG A 89 -1.99 20.31 -5.86
CA ARG A 89 -2.29 21.63 -6.42
C ARG A 89 -1.43 21.85 -7.66
N LEU A 90 -2.02 22.46 -8.69
CA LEU A 90 -1.26 22.89 -9.87
C LEU A 90 -0.36 24.05 -9.45
N ALA A 91 0.94 23.94 -9.74
CA ALA A 91 1.86 25.06 -9.55
C ALA A 91 1.47 26.18 -10.53
N GLU A 92 1.07 27.33 -10.01
CA GLU A 92 0.93 28.54 -10.83
C GLU A 92 2.33 28.92 -11.35
N ARG A 93 2.46 28.96 -12.68
CA ARG A 93 3.66 29.43 -13.38
C ARG A 93 3.63 30.94 -13.53
#